data_AF-A0A926F7L4-F1
#
_entry.id   AF-A0A926F7L4-F1
#
_cell.length_a   1.000
_cell.length_b   1.000
_cell.length_c   1.000
_cell.angle_alpha   90.00
_cell.angle_beta   90.00
_cell.angle_gamma   90.00
#
_symmetry.space_group_name_H-M   'P 1'
#
loop_
_entity.id
_entity.type
_entity.pdbx_description
1 polymer ?
#
loop_
_entity_poly.entity_id
_entity_poly.type
_entity_poly.pdbx_seq_one_letter_code
_entity_poly.pdbx_strand_id
1 'polypeptide(L)'
;MKKLISLFISLLALGAMFQACDDSKTYAEQLEDEKNAVNAFIKEHGIDVITVEDFEKDTVTICPENTKGTDRNEYVGFSNGVYMQIVKRYGNPRASSTPYPSLEAALPFTNNNLILTRYVEVDIMQGDTAVATNVDNPYRQYLNDYPEGFRYTVSNSSSYGLFVSEPGLAMYYGYGMSQYGEYGNVTVPEGWLLALQYVKDGAHVRLIVPSKSGHTLAQKYVYPYFYDIRNFTIY
;
A
#
# COMPACT_ATOMS: atom_id res chain seq x y z
N MET A 1 -58.17 -15.29 -32.74
CA MET A 1 -56.80 -15.66 -33.16
C MET A 1 -55.87 -14.45 -33.35
N LYS A 2 -56.28 -13.36 -34.04
CA LYS A 2 -55.44 -12.15 -34.22
C LYS A 2 -55.02 -11.42 -32.93
N LYS A 3 -55.90 -11.34 -31.92
CA LYS A 3 -55.62 -10.67 -30.62
C LYS A 3 -54.62 -11.43 -29.73
N LEU A 4 -54.52 -12.76 -29.87
CA LEU A 4 -53.56 -13.60 -29.14
C LEU A 4 -52.16 -13.54 -29.76
N ILE A 5 -52.08 -13.45 -31.10
CA ILE A 5 -50.81 -13.31 -31.82
C ILE A 5 -50.15 -11.95 -31.52
N SER A 6 -50.92 -10.86 -31.44
CA SER A 6 -50.39 -9.55 -31.01
C SER A 6 -49.87 -9.56 -29.57
N LEU A 7 -50.48 -10.34 -28.66
CA LEU A 7 -50.05 -10.44 -27.26
C LEU A 7 -48.72 -11.22 -27.15
N PHE A 8 -48.55 -12.28 -27.94
CA PHE A 8 -47.30 -13.04 -28.00
C PHE A 8 -46.16 -12.24 -28.65
N ILE A 9 -46.45 -11.46 -29.70
CA ILE A 9 -45.46 -10.59 -30.35
C ILE A 9 -45.06 -9.43 -29.41
N SER A 10 -46.00 -8.87 -28.63
CA SER A 10 -45.66 -7.84 -27.63
C SER A 10 -44.85 -8.41 -26.46
N LEU A 11 -45.11 -9.64 -26.01
CA LEU A 11 -44.32 -10.29 -24.97
C LEU A 11 -42.90 -10.65 -25.44
N LEU A 12 -42.73 -11.10 -26.68
CA LEU A 12 -41.40 -11.36 -27.25
C LEU A 12 -40.59 -10.08 -27.46
N ALA A 13 -41.23 -8.97 -27.85
CA ALA A 13 -40.56 -7.68 -28.02
C ALA A 13 -40.14 -7.04 -26.68
N LEU A 14 -40.86 -7.31 -25.59
CA LEU A 14 -40.48 -6.90 -24.23
C LEU A 14 -39.40 -7.80 -23.60
N GLY A 15 -39.30 -9.06 -24.02
CA GLY A 15 -38.24 -9.98 -23.57
C GLY A 15 -36.86 -9.70 -24.18
N ALA A 16 -36.80 -9.08 -25.36
CA ALA A 16 -35.55 -8.73 -26.04
C ALA A 16 -34.84 -7.48 -25.46
N MET A 17 -35.51 -6.72 -24.58
CA MET A 17 -34.93 -5.56 -23.89
C MET A 17 -34.32 -5.91 -22.52
N PHE A 18 -34.37 -7.19 -22.11
CA PHE A 18 -33.60 -7.70 -20.97
C PHE A 18 -32.36 -8.45 -21.48
N GLN A 19 -31.53 -7.79 -22.30
CA GLN A 19 -30.12 -8.16 -22.31
C GLN A 19 -29.56 -7.68 -20.98
N ALA A 20 -29.49 -8.60 -20.01
CA ALA A 20 -28.69 -8.38 -18.82
C ALA A 20 -27.23 -8.25 -19.30
N CYS A 21 -26.75 -7.01 -19.43
CA CYS A 21 -25.33 -6.72 -19.39
C CYS A 21 -24.87 -7.04 -17.97
N ASP A 22 -24.61 -8.32 -17.70
CA ASP A 22 -23.90 -8.73 -16.50
C ASP A 22 -22.41 -8.52 -16.76
N ASP A 23 -21.97 -7.27 -16.71
CA ASP A 23 -20.56 -6.88 -16.79
C ASP A 23 -19.87 -7.03 -15.42
N SER A 24 -20.50 -7.72 -14.45
CA SER A 24 -19.94 -7.88 -13.11
C SER A 24 -18.87 -8.98 -13.13
N LYS A 25 -17.61 -8.57 -12.90
CA LYS A 25 -16.49 -9.51 -12.76
C LYS A 25 -16.65 -10.35 -11.51
N THR A 26 -16.45 -11.65 -11.64
CA THR A 26 -16.32 -12.56 -10.51
C THR A 26 -15.07 -12.22 -9.68
N TYR A 27 -15.06 -12.60 -8.40
CA TYR A 27 -13.90 -12.40 -7.53
C TYR A 27 -12.62 -13.08 -8.07
N ALA A 28 -12.76 -14.23 -8.75
CA ALA A 28 -11.63 -14.92 -9.38
C ALA A 28 -11.05 -14.12 -10.56
N GLU A 29 -11.90 -13.49 -11.37
CA GLU A 29 -11.45 -12.61 -12.46
C GLU A 29 -10.77 -11.36 -11.91
N GLN A 30 -11.29 -10.76 -10.83
CA GLN A 30 -10.66 -9.61 -10.19
C GLN A 30 -9.27 -9.94 -9.64
N LEU A 31 -9.08 -11.13 -9.04
CA LEU A 31 -7.76 -11.59 -8.58
C LEU A 31 -6.79 -11.82 -9.76
N GLU A 32 -7.28 -12.31 -10.89
CA GLU A 32 -6.44 -12.47 -12.08
C GLU A 32 -6.07 -11.11 -12.69
N ASP A 33 -6.99 -10.13 -12.70
CA ASP A 33 -6.70 -8.76 -13.10
C ASP A 33 -5.63 -8.12 -12.20
N GLU A 34 -5.75 -8.29 -10.87
CA GLU A 34 -4.74 -7.82 -9.90
C GLU A 34 -3.36 -8.40 -10.20
N LYS A 35 -3.29 -9.71 -10.37
CA LYS A 35 -2.03 -10.40 -10.70
C LYS A 35 -1.45 -9.89 -12.01
N ASN A 36 -2.28 -9.68 -13.03
CA ASN A 36 -1.83 -9.16 -14.31
C ASN A 36 -1.34 -7.71 -14.20
N ALA A 37 -2.03 -6.87 -13.43
CA ALA A 37 -1.64 -5.47 -13.19
C ALA A 37 -0.30 -5.39 -12.43
N VAL A 38 -0.12 -6.19 -11.37
CA VAL A 38 1.16 -6.26 -10.63
C VAL A 38 2.30 -6.73 -11.53
N ASN A 39 2.08 -7.78 -12.34
CA ASN A 39 3.11 -8.27 -13.26
C ASN A 39 3.46 -7.23 -14.33
N ALA A 40 2.48 -6.50 -14.84
CA ALA A 40 2.69 -5.40 -15.78
C ALA A 40 3.53 -4.29 -15.13
N PHE A 41 3.19 -3.87 -13.91
CA PHE A 41 3.93 -2.87 -13.13
C PHE A 41 5.38 -3.30 -12.91
N ILE A 42 5.63 -4.53 -12.45
CA ILE A 42 6.98 -5.09 -12.26
C ILE A 42 7.80 -4.98 -13.55
N LYS A 43 7.20 -5.37 -14.68
CA LYS A 43 7.87 -5.33 -15.98
C LYS A 43 8.13 -3.90 -16.45
N GLU A 44 7.15 -3.02 -16.34
CA GLU A 44 7.23 -1.62 -16.79
C GLU A 44 8.31 -0.85 -16.02
N HIS A 45 8.43 -1.10 -14.72
CA HIS A 45 9.42 -0.45 -13.86
C HIS A 45 10.77 -1.18 -13.80
N GLY A 46 10.99 -2.20 -14.64
CA GLY A 46 12.25 -2.95 -14.69
C GLY A 46 12.64 -3.57 -13.35
N ILE A 47 11.67 -4.05 -12.58
CA ILE A 47 11.88 -4.59 -11.25
C ILE A 47 12.50 -5.99 -11.32
N ASP A 48 13.67 -6.13 -10.70
CA ASP A 48 14.35 -7.40 -10.49
C ASP A 48 13.84 -8.04 -9.20
N VAL A 49 13.02 -9.09 -9.30
CA VAL A 49 12.50 -9.77 -8.11
C VAL A 49 13.53 -10.76 -7.57
N ILE A 50 14.01 -10.55 -6.34
CA ILE A 50 14.88 -11.46 -5.59
C ILE A 50 14.09 -12.31 -4.59
N THR A 51 14.66 -13.44 -4.20
CA THR A 51 14.03 -14.36 -3.23
C THR A 51 14.19 -13.85 -1.81
N VAL A 52 13.28 -14.25 -0.90
CA VAL A 52 13.43 -14.00 0.54
C VAL A 52 14.71 -14.64 1.08
N GLU A 53 15.07 -15.83 0.61
CA GLU A 53 16.30 -16.53 1.03
C GLU A 53 17.57 -15.73 0.70
N ASP A 54 17.63 -15.15 -0.49
CA ASP A 54 18.76 -14.30 -0.88
C ASP A 54 18.76 -12.99 -0.12
N PHE A 55 17.59 -12.36 0.01
CA PHE A 55 17.42 -11.12 0.74
C PHE A 55 17.80 -11.24 2.22
N GLU A 56 17.41 -12.31 2.91
CA GLU A 56 17.64 -12.45 4.35
C GLU A 56 19.10 -12.71 4.74
N LYS A 57 20.00 -12.88 3.76
CA LYS A 57 21.46 -12.98 4.00
C LYS A 57 22.05 -11.67 4.53
N ASP A 58 21.57 -10.53 4.06
CA ASP A 58 22.07 -9.21 4.46
C ASP A 58 20.97 -8.15 4.64
N THR A 59 19.75 -8.44 4.20
CA THR A 59 18.55 -7.58 4.17
C THR A 59 18.75 -6.29 3.38
N VAL A 60 19.43 -6.40 2.23
CA VAL A 60 19.74 -5.28 1.33
C VAL A 60 19.02 -5.39 -0.01
N THR A 61 18.31 -4.31 -0.30
CA THR A 61 17.87 -3.81 -1.61
C THR A 61 18.97 -3.25 -2.52
N ILE A 62 19.11 -3.57 -3.82
CA ILE A 62 19.86 -2.69 -4.75
C ILE A 62 18.91 -1.79 -5.56
N CYS A 63 19.11 -0.47 -5.45
CA CYS A 63 18.44 0.54 -6.28
C CYS A 63 19.36 1.73 -6.57
N PRO A 64 19.05 2.59 -7.57
CA PRO A 64 19.86 3.76 -7.90
C PRO A 64 20.08 4.72 -6.72
N GLU A 65 19.12 4.80 -5.80
CA GLU A 65 19.17 5.69 -4.65
C GLU A 65 20.14 5.21 -3.56
N ASN A 66 20.38 3.91 -3.46
CA ASN A 66 21.23 3.34 -2.41
C ASN A 66 22.56 2.76 -2.92
N THR A 67 22.69 2.53 -4.23
CA THR A 67 23.87 1.92 -4.84
C THR A 67 24.34 2.75 -6.02
N LYS A 68 25.42 3.52 -5.82
CA LYS A 68 25.92 4.44 -6.83
C LYS A 68 26.34 3.72 -8.12
N GLY A 69 25.77 4.16 -9.25
CA GLY A 69 26.12 3.67 -10.58
C GLY A 69 25.40 2.38 -10.99
N THR A 70 24.45 1.90 -10.19
CA THR A 70 23.55 0.81 -10.59
C THR A 70 22.38 1.35 -11.41
N ASP A 71 21.89 0.55 -12.34
CA ASP A 71 20.58 0.67 -12.99
C ASP A 71 19.57 -0.36 -12.47
N ARG A 72 20.01 -1.27 -11.60
CA ARG A 72 19.19 -2.33 -11.01
C ARG A 72 18.10 -1.77 -10.11
N ASN A 73 16.96 -2.45 -10.10
CA ASN A 73 15.79 -2.09 -9.30
C ASN A 73 15.27 -3.33 -8.55
N GLU A 74 15.98 -3.76 -7.51
CA GLU A 74 15.67 -4.99 -6.80
C GLU A 74 14.54 -4.84 -5.80
N TYR A 75 13.62 -5.81 -5.83
CA TYR A 75 12.58 -6.01 -4.84
C TYR A 75 12.62 -7.45 -4.34
N VAL A 76 12.53 -7.67 -3.04
CA VAL A 76 12.27 -9.01 -2.49
C VAL A 76 10.79 -9.34 -2.64
N GLY A 77 10.48 -10.52 -3.19
CA GLY A 77 9.10 -11.02 -3.34
C GLY A 77 8.71 -12.01 -2.23
N PHE A 78 7.68 -11.68 -1.44
CA PHE A 78 7.18 -12.50 -0.35
C PHE A 78 6.06 -13.45 -0.79
N SER A 79 5.85 -14.54 -0.05
CA SER A 79 4.84 -15.56 -0.36
C SER A 79 3.39 -15.07 -0.25
N ASN A 80 3.15 -13.96 0.46
CA ASN A 80 1.85 -13.29 0.53
C ASN A 80 1.59 -12.35 -0.67
N GLY A 81 2.52 -12.28 -1.64
CA GLY A 81 2.40 -11.46 -2.84
C GLY A 81 2.88 -10.02 -2.68
N VAL A 82 3.38 -9.63 -1.50
CA VAL A 82 4.01 -8.32 -1.29
C VAL A 82 5.40 -8.32 -1.93
N TYR A 83 5.77 -7.23 -2.58
CA TYR A 83 7.15 -6.98 -3.01
C TYR A 83 7.70 -5.77 -2.26
N MET A 84 8.93 -5.84 -1.79
CA MET A 84 9.56 -4.76 -1.02
C MET A 84 10.93 -4.40 -1.56
N GLN A 85 11.18 -3.10 -1.68
CA GLN A 85 12.52 -2.55 -1.87
C GLN A 85 12.88 -1.70 -0.66
N ILE A 86 14.10 -1.89 -0.14
CA ILE A 86 14.63 -1.03 0.92
C ILE A 86 15.54 0.01 0.30
N VAL A 87 15.02 1.23 0.19
CA VAL A 87 15.79 2.40 -0.25
C VAL A 87 16.77 2.84 0.84
N LYS A 88 16.29 2.88 2.09
CA LYS A 88 17.12 3.23 3.26
C LYS A 88 16.69 2.41 4.47
N ARG A 89 17.61 1.64 5.06
CA ARG A 89 17.32 0.75 6.21
C ARG A 89 17.03 1.49 7.53
N TYR A 90 17.50 2.72 7.66
CA TYR A 90 17.33 3.59 8.82
C TYR A 90 17.66 5.02 8.40
N GLY A 91 17.28 6.03 9.18
CA GLY A 91 17.54 7.40 8.78
C GLY A 91 17.62 8.39 9.92
N ASN A 92 16.86 9.46 9.82
CA ASN A 92 16.84 10.52 10.81
C ASN A 92 15.71 10.20 11.80
N PRO A 93 15.96 10.21 13.12
CA PRO A 93 14.87 10.15 14.07
C PRO A 93 14.04 11.42 13.99
N ARG A 94 12.76 11.37 14.35
CA ARG A 94 11.89 12.57 14.31
C ARG A 94 12.47 13.74 15.11
N ALA A 95 13.08 13.47 16.26
CA ALA A 95 13.61 14.48 17.17
C ALA A 95 14.90 15.17 16.68
N SER A 96 15.52 14.71 15.58
CA SER A 96 16.77 15.27 15.07
C SER A 96 16.85 15.23 13.55
N SER A 97 17.34 16.30 12.95
CA SER A 97 17.67 16.31 11.51
C SER A 97 18.98 15.57 11.19
N THR A 98 19.64 14.98 12.20
CA THR A 98 20.89 14.23 12.03
C THR A 98 20.59 12.74 11.90
N PRO A 99 21.10 12.06 10.86
CA PRO A 99 20.91 10.62 10.72
C PRO A 99 21.56 9.84 11.87
N TYR A 100 21.02 8.65 12.17
CA TYR A 100 21.75 7.69 12.99
C TYR A 100 23.13 7.39 12.37
N PRO A 101 24.17 7.18 13.18
CA PRO A 101 25.52 6.95 12.66
C PRO A 101 25.68 5.56 12.01
N SER A 102 24.84 4.59 12.39
CA SER A 102 24.85 3.24 11.84
C SER A 102 23.49 2.56 12.04
N LEU A 103 23.30 1.40 11.39
CA LEU A 103 22.11 0.58 11.58
C LEU A 103 22.01 0.10 13.03
N GLU A 104 23.11 -0.26 13.67
CA GLU A 104 23.16 -0.76 15.05
C GLU A 104 22.68 0.32 16.03
N ALA A 105 23.02 1.58 15.78
CA ALA A 105 22.62 2.72 16.59
C ALA A 105 21.15 3.14 16.36
N ALA A 106 20.56 2.83 15.21
CA ALA A 106 19.17 3.13 14.93
C ALA A 106 18.21 2.31 15.82
N LEU A 107 17.10 2.93 16.22
CA LEU A 107 16.11 2.30 17.08
C LEU A 107 15.23 1.32 16.28
N PRO A 108 15.04 0.08 16.77
CA PRO A 108 14.08 -0.84 16.15
C PRO A 108 12.65 -0.41 16.46
N PHE A 109 11.71 -0.78 15.58
CA PHE A 109 10.28 -0.65 15.88
C PHE A 109 9.88 -1.72 16.90
N THR A 110 9.28 -1.28 17.99
CA THR A 110 8.93 -2.13 19.13
C THR A 110 7.46 -1.96 19.49
N ASN A 111 6.97 -2.89 20.32
CA ASN A 111 5.58 -2.89 20.75
C ASN A 111 5.18 -1.54 21.37
N ASN A 112 3.99 -1.07 21.01
CA ASN A 112 3.40 0.20 21.46
C ASN A 112 4.09 1.47 20.92
N ASN A 113 4.98 1.37 19.93
CA ASN A 113 5.49 2.58 19.26
C ASN A 113 4.34 3.29 18.51
N LEU A 114 4.30 4.62 18.63
CA LEU A 114 3.57 5.47 17.69
C LEU A 114 4.52 5.74 16.52
N ILE A 115 4.19 5.21 15.36
CA ILE A 115 4.97 5.34 14.14
C ILE A 115 4.29 6.36 13.25
N LEU A 116 5.07 7.27 12.69
CA LEU A 116 4.63 8.26 11.73
C LEU A 116 5.24 7.99 10.37
N THR A 117 4.44 8.21 9.34
CA THR A 117 4.85 7.90 7.98
C THR A 117 4.40 8.94 6.97
N ARG A 118 5.28 9.14 5.99
CA ARG A 118 5.12 10.00 4.83
C ARG A 118 5.24 9.13 3.59
N TYR A 119 4.23 9.12 2.73
CA TYR A 119 4.15 8.18 1.63
C TYR A 119 3.42 8.73 0.40
N VAL A 120 3.89 8.27 -0.76
CA VAL A 120 3.10 8.26 -1.99
C VAL A 120 2.36 6.94 -2.09
N GLU A 121 1.07 6.98 -2.41
CA GLU A 121 0.24 5.79 -2.70
C GLU A 121 -0.24 5.90 -4.14
N VAL A 122 -0.11 4.84 -4.92
CA VAL A 122 -0.51 4.76 -6.33
C VAL A 122 -1.37 3.53 -6.52
N ASP A 123 -2.55 3.72 -7.09
CA ASP A 123 -3.38 2.60 -7.57
C ASP A 123 -2.73 2.04 -8.83
N ILE A 124 -2.27 0.78 -8.77
CA ILE A 124 -1.53 0.16 -9.86
C ILE A 124 -2.43 -0.12 -11.07
N MET A 125 -3.72 -0.40 -10.85
CA MET A 125 -4.64 -0.67 -11.96
C MET A 125 -5.01 0.60 -12.71
N GLN A 126 -5.14 1.72 -12.00
CA GLN A 126 -5.48 3.01 -12.60
C GLN A 126 -4.23 3.77 -13.09
N GLY A 127 -3.06 3.45 -12.56
CA GLY A 127 -1.82 4.17 -12.85
C GLY A 127 -1.81 5.60 -12.30
N ASP A 128 -2.61 5.86 -11.26
CA ASP A 128 -2.80 7.20 -10.70
C ASP A 128 -2.55 7.23 -9.19
N THR A 129 -2.12 8.39 -8.71
CA THR A 129 -1.90 8.65 -7.29
C THR A 129 -3.22 8.55 -6.53
N ALA A 130 -3.23 7.79 -5.45
CA ALA A 130 -4.43 7.60 -4.66
C ALA A 130 -4.69 8.80 -3.73
N VAL A 131 -5.96 9.09 -3.44
CA VAL A 131 -6.35 10.33 -2.73
C VAL A 131 -5.80 10.44 -1.31
N ALA A 132 -5.52 9.30 -0.66
CA ALA A 132 -4.96 9.26 0.69
C ALA A 132 -3.44 9.47 0.73
N THR A 133 -2.73 9.62 -0.40
CA THR A 133 -1.31 9.97 -0.32
C THR A 133 -1.10 11.23 0.54
N ASN A 134 -0.04 11.27 1.35
CA ASN A 134 0.25 12.46 2.16
C ASN A 134 1.55 13.14 1.73
N VAL A 135 2.11 12.77 0.60
CA VAL A 135 3.29 13.40 0.01
C VAL A 135 3.03 13.70 -1.46
N ASP A 136 3.36 14.91 -1.90
CA ASP A 136 3.14 15.39 -3.26
C ASP A 136 1.69 15.16 -3.75
N ASN A 137 0.71 15.20 -2.84
CA ASN A 137 -0.69 14.94 -3.13
C ASN A 137 -1.26 16.01 -4.08
N PRO A 138 -1.69 15.64 -5.30
CA PRO A 138 -2.24 16.59 -6.26
C PRO A 138 -3.72 16.93 -6.03
N TYR A 139 -4.46 16.09 -5.30
CA TYR A 139 -5.92 16.16 -5.09
C TYR A 139 -6.33 16.80 -3.75
N ARG A 140 -5.49 16.64 -2.73
CA ARG A 140 -5.70 17.07 -1.33
C ARG A 140 -4.42 17.70 -0.81
N GLN A 141 -4.09 18.89 -1.31
CA GLN A 141 -2.81 19.54 -1.01
C GLN A 141 -2.54 19.72 0.49
N TYR A 142 -3.57 19.90 1.32
CA TYR A 142 -3.40 20.02 2.78
C TYR A 142 -2.83 18.75 3.43
N LEU A 143 -3.00 17.56 2.83
CA LEU A 143 -2.42 16.32 3.35
C LEU A 143 -0.87 16.33 3.26
N ASN A 144 -0.30 17.19 2.42
CA ASN A 144 1.15 17.33 2.30
C ASN A 144 1.81 17.88 3.56
N ASP A 145 1.06 18.43 4.51
CA ASP A 145 1.62 18.96 5.76
C ASP A 145 1.55 17.97 6.92
N TYR A 146 0.78 16.88 6.79
CA TYR A 146 0.48 15.97 7.91
C TYR A 146 0.99 14.55 7.65
N PRO A 147 1.86 14.00 8.52
CA PRO A 147 2.17 12.57 8.46
C PRO A 147 0.95 11.75 8.88
N GLU A 148 0.89 10.51 8.39
CA GLU A 148 -0.05 9.51 8.89
C GLU A 148 0.57 8.85 10.11
N GLY A 149 -0.22 8.61 11.15
CA GLY A 149 0.28 8.01 12.39
C GLY A 149 -0.44 6.71 12.70
N PHE A 150 0.29 5.72 13.20
CA PHE A 150 -0.30 4.49 13.67
C PHE A 150 0.39 3.92 14.91
N ARG A 151 -0.39 3.28 15.77
CA ARG A 151 0.14 2.50 16.89
C ARG A 151 0.51 1.11 16.39
N TYR A 152 1.76 0.73 16.62
CA TYR A 152 2.29 -0.58 16.25
C TYR A 152 2.24 -1.53 17.44
N THR A 153 1.62 -2.69 17.26
CA THR A 153 1.60 -3.77 18.24
C THR A 153 2.27 -4.99 17.64
N VAL A 154 3.28 -5.53 18.34
CA VAL A 154 4.04 -6.70 17.90
C VAL A 154 4.28 -7.65 19.06
N SER A 155 4.12 -8.93 18.78
CA SER A 155 4.45 -10.05 19.65
C SER A 155 5.31 -11.06 18.89
N ASN A 156 5.71 -12.14 19.55
CA ASN A 156 6.48 -13.21 18.92
C ASN A 156 5.72 -13.94 17.80
N SER A 157 4.39 -13.80 17.72
CA SER A 157 3.54 -14.58 16.81
C SER A 157 2.70 -13.73 15.85
N SER A 158 2.67 -12.41 16.02
CA SER A 158 1.81 -11.53 15.22
C SER A 158 2.26 -10.08 15.29
N SER A 159 1.98 -9.33 14.23
CA SER A 159 2.03 -7.87 14.25
C SER A 159 0.70 -7.30 13.73
N TYR A 160 0.29 -6.17 14.27
CA TYR A 160 -0.84 -5.40 13.76
C TYR A 160 -0.64 -3.91 14.03
N GLY A 161 -1.34 -3.06 13.28
CA GLY A 161 -1.26 -1.62 13.41
C GLY A 161 -2.64 -0.97 13.32
N LEU A 162 -2.85 0.08 14.10
CA LEU A 162 -4.08 0.87 14.08
C LEU A 162 -3.73 2.33 13.82
N PHE A 163 -4.33 2.92 12.78
CA PHE A 163 -4.18 4.35 12.51
C PHE A 163 -4.73 5.18 13.68
N VAL A 164 -4.05 6.28 13.96
CA VAL A 164 -4.41 7.19 15.03
C VAL A 164 -5.67 7.94 14.61
N SER A 165 -6.80 7.49 15.15
CA SER A 165 -8.12 8.14 15.01
C SER A 165 -8.60 8.79 16.31
N GLU A 166 -7.82 8.71 17.39
CA GLU A 166 -8.23 9.20 18.70
C GLU A 166 -8.29 10.75 18.77
N PRO A 167 -9.37 11.32 19.35
CA PRO A 167 -9.49 12.75 19.57
C PRO A 167 -8.35 13.26 20.45
N GLY A 168 -7.55 14.19 19.92
CA GLY A 168 -6.31 14.67 20.54
C GLY A 168 -5.18 14.67 19.54
N LEU A 169 -4.58 13.50 19.28
CA LEU A 169 -3.47 13.40 18.32
C LEU A 169 -3.91 13.62 16.87
N ALA A 170 -5.04 13.04 16.46
CA ALA A 170 -5.56 13.21 15.10
C ALA A 170 -5.98 14.66 14.82
N MET A 171 -6.66 15.32 15.77
CA MET A 171 -7.15 16.69 15.60
C MET A 171 -6.06 17.76 15.78
N TYR A 172 -5.13 17.56 16.71
CA TYR A 172 -4.09 18.55 17.00
C TYR A 172 -2.89 18.44 16.05
N TYR A 173 -2.52 17.22 15.64
CA TYR A 173 -1.34 16.99 14.80
C TYR A 173 -1.64 16.44 13.40
N GLY A 174 -2.90 16.15 13.07
CA GLY A 174 -3.30 15.65 11.75
C GLY A 174 -2.93 14.19 11.46
N TYR A 175 -2.58 13.39 12.47
CA TYR A 175 -2.05 12.01 12.33
C TYR A 175 -3.06 10.93 11.92
N GLY A 176 -4.18 11.33 11.30
CA GLY A 176 -5.22 10.43 10.81
C GLY A 176 -5.96 11.01 9.61
N MET A 177 -5.41 12.04 8.97
CA MET A 177 -6.10 12.78 7.91
C MET A 177 -6.07 12.04 6.56
N SER A 178 -5.13 11.11 6.36
CA SER A 178 -4.98 10.37 5.10
C SER A 178 -5.74 9.03 5.09
N GLN A 179 -5.16 7.93 5.56
CA GLN A 179 -5.78 6.60 5.47
C GLN A 179 -7.11 6.55 6.22
N TYR A 180 -7.14 7.09 7.43
CA TYR A 180 -8.38 7.16 8.19
C TYR A 180 -9.33 8.25 7.65
N GLY A 181 -8.84 9.45 7.35
CA GLY A 181 -9.66 10.56 6.90
C GLY A 181 -10.30 10.37 5.51
N GLU A 182 -9.53 9.92 4.52
CA GLU A 182 -10.00 9.77 3.14
C GLU A 182 -10.66 8.41 2.87
N TYR A 183 -10.19 7.31 3.50
CA TYR A 183 -10.75 5.97 3.29
C TYR A 183 -11.63 5.44 4.44
N GLY A 184 -11.64 6.10 5.60
CA GLY A 184 -12.24 5.52 6.82
C GLY A 184 -11.46 4.30 7.33
N ASN A 185 -10.23 4.09 6.87
CA ASN A 185 -9.46 2.89 7.17
C ASN A 185 -8.84 2.98 8.58
N VAL A 186 -9.14 2.00 9.42
CA VAL A 186 -8.68 1.98 10.83
C VAL A 186 -7.42 1.13 11.00
N THR A 187 -7.24 0.12 10.14
CA THR A 187 -6.14 -0.84 10.24
C THR A 187 -5.03 -0.51 9.26
N VAL A 188 -3.79 -0.56 9.73
CA VAL A 188 -2.61 -0.41 8.86
C VAL A 188 -2.53 -1.61 7.91
N PRO A 189 -2.28 -1.40 6.60
CA PRO A 189 -2.04 -2.50 5.66
C PRO A 189 -0.97 -3.46 6.18
N GLU A 190 -1.22 -4.76 6.12
CA GLU A 190 -0.26 -5.79 6.54
C GLU A 190 1.06 -5.66 5.76
N GLY A 191 0.99 -5.29 4.48
CA GLY A 191 2.16 -5.06 3.64
C GLY A 191 3.11 -3.98 4.19
N TRP A 192 2.58 -2.95 4.88
CA TRP A 192 3.42 -1.93 5.51
C TRP A 192 4.12 -2.47 6.75
N LEU A 193 3.40 -3.24 7.58
CA LEU A 193 3.93 -3.81 8.82
C LEU A 193 5.03 -4.84 8.56
N LEU A 194 4.91 -5.57 7.45
CA LEU A 194 5.93 -6.52 6.99
C LEU A 194 7.31 -5.87 6.85
N ALA A 195 7.38 -4.60 6.44
CA ALA A 195 8.66 -3.90 6.30
C ALA A 195 9.35 -3.62 7.64
N LEU A 196 8.57 -3.39 8.70
CA LEU A 196 9.08 -2.91 10.00
C LEU A 196 9.99 -3.93 10.71
N GLN A 197 9.96 -5.21 10.32
CA GLN A 197 10.88 -6.22 10.85
C GLN A 197 12.29 -6.14 10.23
N TYR A 198 12.44 -5.52 9.06
CA TYR A 198 13.69 -5.46 8.31
C TYR A 198 14.38 -4.09 8.37
N VAL A 199 13.66 -3.06 8.83
CA VAL A 199 14.13 -1.68 8.86
C VAL A 199 13.99 -1.05 10.25
N LYS A 200 14.56 0.15 10.42
CA LYS A 200 14.61 0.87 11.69
C LYS A 200 14.16 2.32 11.54
N ASP A 201 14.14 3.05 12.65
CA ASP A 201 13.71 4.45 12.68
C ASP A 201 14.37 5.33 11.60
N GLY A 202 13.55 6.08 10.87
CA GLY A 202 13.90 6.90 9.72
C GLY A 202 14.08 6.15 8.39
N ALA A 203 13.64 4.90 8.29
CA ALA A 203 13.76 4.09 7.07
C ALA A 203 12.87 4.58 5.93
N HIS A 204 13.30 4.31 4.70
CA HIS A 204 12.56 4.55 3.45
C HIS A 204 12.42 3.22 2.71
N VAL A 205 11.18 2.81 2.45
CA VAL A 205 10.87 1.59 1.71
C VAL A 205 9.87 1.84 0.60
N ARG A 206 9.91 1.01 -0.44
CA ARG A 206 8.88 0.94 -1.47
C ARG A 206 8.22 -0.42 -1.42
N LEU A 207 6.91 -0.45 -1.60
CA LEU A 207 6.11 -1.66 -1.49
C LEU A 207 5.16 -1.78 -2.69
N ILE A 208 5.03 -2.98 -3.22
CA ILE A 208 3.89 -3.37 -4.05
C ILE A 208 3.04 -4.29 -3.19
N VAL A 209 1.82 -3.85 -2.88
CA VAL A 209 0.94 -4.53 -1.92
C VAL A 209 -0.31 -5.00 -2.66
N PRO A 210 -0.56 -6.32 -2.74
CA PRO A 210 -1.79 -6.84 -3.28
C PRO A 210 -2.96 -6.50 -2.34
N SER A 211 -4.16 -6.45 -2.89
CA SER A 211 -5.41 -6.14 -2.19
C SER A 211 -5.56 -6.89 -0.88
N LYS A 212 -5.25 -8.19 -0.85
CA LYS A 212 -5.36 -9.05 0.34
C LYS A 212 -4.52 -8.57 1.53
N SER A 213 -3.41 -7.88 1.29
CA SER A 213 -2.54 -7.29 2.33
C SER A 213 -2.64 -5.76 2.39
N GLY A 214 -3.57 -5.18 1.64
CA GLY A 214 -3.84 -3.75 1.55
C GLY A 214 -4.87 -3.24 2.57
N HIS A 215 -5.28 -1.98 2.42
CA HIS A 215 -6.36 -1.36 3.20
C HIS A 215 -7.75 -1.89 2.79
N THR A 216 -8.79 -1.52 3.56
CA THR A 216 -10.16 -2.02 3.34
C THR A 216 -10.70 -1.79 1.91
N LEU A 217 -10.39 -0.66 1.27
CA LEU A 217 -10.86 -0.41 -0.10
C LEU A 217 -10.10 -1.27 -1.12
N ALA A 218 -8.78 -1.46 -0.94
CA ALA A 218 -7.99 -2.37 -1.75
C ALA A 218 -8.59 -3.78 -1.71
N GLN A 219 -8.91 -4.29 -0.51
CA GLN A 219 -9.56 -5.60 -0.32
C GLN A 219 -10.95 -5.67 -0.97
N LYS A 220 -11.75 -4.61 -0.82
CA LYS A 220 -13.13 -4.56 -1.35
C LYS A 220 -13.17 -4.60 -2.88
N TYR A 221 -12.24 -3.91 -3.53
CA TYR A 221 -12.21 -3.79 -4.99
C TYR A 221 -11.16 -4.70 -5.66
N VAL A 222 -10.37 -5.42 -4.86
CA VAL A 222 -9.28 -6.30 -5.31
C VAL A 222 -8.24 -5.51 -6.12
N TYR A 223 -7.88 -4.33 -5.61
CA TYR A 223 -6.94 -3.43 -6.26
C TYR A 223 -5.58 -3.46 -5.54
N PRO A 224 -4.47 -3.73 -6.26
CA PRO A 224 -3.12 -3.61 -5.74
C PRO A 224 -2.65 -2.16 -5.75
N TYR A 225 -1.81 -1.82 -4.77
CA TYR A 225 -1.26 -0.48 -4.61
C TYR A 225 0.26 -0.50 -4.52
N PHE A 226 0.88 0.51 -5.11
CA PHE A 226 2.28 0.83 -4.90
C PHE A 226 2.40 1.91 -3.82
N TYR A 227 3.35 1.73 -2.91
CA TYR A 227 3.67 2.70 -1.87
C TYR A 227 5.14 3.09 -1.96
N ASP A 228 5.43 4.39 -1.98
CA ASP A 228 6.76 4.94 -1.71
C ASP A 228 6.74 5.56 -0.32
N ILE A 229 7.04 4.75 0.70
CA ILE A 229 7.06 5.17 2.10
C ILE A 229 8.40 5.83 2.39
N ARG A 230 8.44 7.16 2.24
CA ARG A 230 9.65 7.98 2.36
C ARG A 230 10.21 8.03 3.77
N ASN A 231 9.36 7.84 4.78
CA ASN A 231 9.81 7.61 6.14
C ASN A 231 8.88 6.71 6.96
N PHE A 232 9.47 5.88 7.81
CA PHE A 232 8.88 5.41 9.05
C PHE A 232 9.65 6.03 10.20
N THR A 233 8.99 6.81 11.06
CA THR A 233 9.64 7.47 12.20
C THR A 233 8.93 7.17 13.51
N ILE A 234 9.68 6.98 14.59
CA ILE A 234 9.13 6.85 15.95
C ILE A 234 8.79 8.26 16.48
N TYR A 235 7.56 8.42 17.00
CA TYR A 235 7.10 9.66 17.65
C TYR A 235 7.56 9.78 19.10
#